data_AF-M1BGV4-F1
#
_entry.id   AF-M1BGV4-F1
#
_cell.length_a   1.000
_cell.length_b   1.000
_cell.length_c   1.000
_cell.angle_alpha   90.00
_cell.angle_beta   90.00
_cell.angle_gamma   90.00
#
_symmetry.space_group_name_H-M   'P 1'
#
loop_
_entity.id
_entity.type
_entity.pdbx_description
1 polymer ?
#
loop_
_entity_poly.entity_id
_entity_poly.type
_entity_poly.pdbx_seq_one_letter_code
_entity_poly.pdbx_strand_id
1 'polypeptide(L)'
;MSIVGAPKRIQEISAEGEEPPPEFFVKKDTIFAGNLGFVSSIQIPIIDLNLLSLDPNSEAYKDEINKLLDTLSSCGVFQVIGHGMSSSYLEEIRNLIKKFFCLSIEEKQKYGRVADGYEGYGNDPIFVEGQVLDWCDRLLLTAYPQDQINLHFWPQNPPNFRNVFEEYCNKVIILTRTLLKIFARSQNLEDDAFSKEIGERTLVQARFNLYPKCPKPDKTWELKLMQMHQ
;
A
#
# COMPACT_ATOMS: atom_id res chain seq x y z
N MET A 1 -33.03 -9.75 -21.89
CA MET A 1 -31.59 -9.62 -21.60
C MET A 1 -31.46 -8.99 -20.23
N SER A 2 -31.12 -9.77 -19.23
CA SER A 2 -30.86 -9.29 -17.87
C SER A 2 -29.62 -8.41 -17.89
N ILE A 3 -29.79 -7.16 -17.44
CA ILE A 3 -28.67 -6.28 -17.13
C ILE A 3 -27.92 -6.98 -16.01
N VAL A 4 -26.73 -7.52 -16.30
CA VAL A 4 -25.83 -7.99 -15.25
C VAL A 4 -25.46 -6.75 -14.45
N GLY A 5 -26.08 -6.59 -13.27
CA GLY A 5 -25.77 -5.48 -12.37
C GLY A 5 -24.29 -5.50 -12.03
N ALA A 6 -23.71 -4.32 -11.79
CA ALA A 6 -22.34 -4.23 -11.32
C ALA A 6 -22.16 -5.14 -10.08
N PRO A 7 -21.06 -5.89 -9.97
CA PRO A 7 -20.83 -6.76 -8.81
C PRO A 7 -20.86 -5.93 -7.52
N LYS A 8 -21.58 -6.42 -6.51
CA LYS A 8 -21.68 -5.78 -5.19
C LYS A 8 -20.28 -5.54 -4.61
N ARG A 9 -20.07 -4.41 -3.93
CA ARG A 9 -18.80 -4.09 -3.26
C ARG A 9 -18.67 -4.84 -1.95
N ILE A 10 -17.43 -5.06 -1.50
CA ILE A 10 -17.16 -5.90 -0.32
C ILE A 10 -17.69 -5.24 0.94
N GLN A 11 -17.65 -3.91 1.00
CA GLN A 11 -18.27 -3.16 2.09
C GLN A 11 -19.80 -3.33 2.13
N GLU A 12 -20.48 -3.47 0.99
CA GLU A 12 -21.93 -3.75 0.94
C GLU A 12 -22.23 -5.16 1.44
N ILE A 13 -21.52 -6.17 0.92
CA ILE A 13 -21.65 -7.58 1.33
C ILE A 13 -21.41 -7.71 2.85
N SER A 14 -20.38 -7.03 3.36
CA SER A 14 -20.06 -7.01 4.79
C SER A 14 -21.13 -6.31 5.63
N ALA A 15 -21.66 -5.17 5.18
CA ALA A 15 -22.69 -4.40 5.90
C ALA A 15 -24.03 -5.13 5.97
N GLU A 16 -24.38 -5.89 4.92
CA GLU A 16 -25.59 -6.70 4.84
C GLU A 16 -25.44 -8.06 5.58
N GLY A 17 -24.21 -8.42 5.99
CA GLY A 17 -23.91 -9.69 6.63
C GLY A 17 -24.00 -10.88 5.67
N GLU A 18 -23.91 -10.64 4.37
CA GLU A 18 -23.93 -11.66 3.33
C GLU A 18 -22.65 -12.50 3.36
N GLU A 19 -22.74 -13.77 2.96
CA GLU A 19 -21.56 -14.60 2.86
C GLU A 19 -20.65 -14.16 1.71
N PRO A 20 -19.30 -14.26 1.86
CA PRO A 20 -18.39 -14.03 0.76
C PRO A 20 -18.73 -14.92 -0.45
N PRO A 21 -18.80 -14.37 -1.67
CA PRO A 21 -18.93 -15.16 -2.88
C PRO A 21 -17.77 -16.16 -3.08
N PRO A 22 -17.97 -17.25 -3.85
CA PRO A 22 -16.96 -18.30 -4.05
C PRO A 22 -15.61 -17.81 -4.57
N GLU A 23 -15.59 -16.74 -5.35
CA GLU A 23 -14.38 -16.10 -5.88
C GLU A 23 -13.47 -15.52 -4.78
N PHE A 24 -13.96 -15.31 -3.56
CA PHE A 24 -13.13 -14.89 -2.42
C PHE A 24 -12.58 -16.08 -1.62
N PHE A 25 -13.03 -17.30 -1.90
CA PHE A 25 -12.58 -18.47 -1.17
C PHE A 25 -11.23 -18.97 -1.64
N VAL A 26 -10.32 -19.06 -0.68
CA VAL A 26 -8.99 -19.62 -0.87
C VAL A 26 -9.12 -21.14 -0.94
N LYS A 27 -8.52 -21.76 -1.96
CA LYS A 27 -8.41 -23.22 -2.03
C LYS A 27 -7.58 -23.70 -0.84
N LYS A 28 -8.01 -24.78 -0.17
CA LYS A 28 -7.34 -25.33 1.03
C LYS A 28 -5.85 -25.56 0.85
N ASP A 29 -5.42 -25.89 -0.37
CA ASP A 29 -4.01 -26.17 -0.70
C ASP A 29 -3.16 -24.90 -0.87
N THR A 30 -3.78 -23.72 -0.97
CA THR A 30 -3.11 -22.41 -1.10
C THR A 30 -3.05 -21.64 0.21
N ILE A 31 -3.86 -22.03 1.20
CA ILE A 31 -3.67 -21.54 2.56
C ILE A 31 -2.29 -22.02 2.95
N PHE A 32 -1.30 -21.13 2.94
CA PHE A 32 -0.19 -21.27 3.86
C PHE A 32 -0.87 -21.33 5.22
N ALA A 33 -1.10 -22.55 5.70
CA ALA A 33 -1.21 -22.83 7.12
C ALA A 33 0.18 -22.55 7.70
N GLY A 34 0.61 -21.27 7.62
CA GLY A 34 1.52 -20.74 8.59
C GLY A 34 0.81 -21.03 9.90
N ASN A 35 1.34 -21.99 10.64
CA ASN A 35 0.91 -22.32 11.98
C ASN A 35 0.62 -21.00 12.71
N LEU A 36 -0.66 -20.62 12.84
CA LEU A 36 -1.09 -19.53 13.71
C LEU A 36 -0.68 -19.79 15.18
N GLY A 37 -0.22 -21.02 15.47
CA GLY A 37 0.39 -21.42 16.74
C GLY A 37 1.86 -21.03 16.94
N PHE A 38 2.59 -20.53 15.92
CA PHE A 38 3.99 -20.10 16.08
C PHE A 38 4.35 -18.99 15.08
N VAL A 39 3.67 -17.84 15.15
CA VAL A 39 4.37 -16.61 14.79
C VAL A 39 5.18 -16.24 16.02
N SER A 40 6.42 -16.72 16.10
CA SER A 40 7.42 -16.05 16.95
C SER A 40 7.28 -14.55 16.69
N SER A 41 7.07 -13.73 17.72
CA SER A 41 6.85 -12.29 17.55
C SER A 41 8.00 -11.69 16.73
N ILE A 42 7.80 -11.55 15.42
CA ILE A 42 8.78 -10.91 14.54
C ILE A 42 8.77 -9.45 14.98
N GLN A 43 9.80 -9.06 15.74
CA GLN A 43 9.99 -7.67 16.09
C GLN A 43 10.49 -6.96 14.84
N ILE A 44 9.62 -6.14 14.24
CA ILE A 44 9.98 -5.32 13.08
C ILE A 44 10.95 -4.22 13.55
N PRO A 45 12.20 -4.19 13.04
CA PRO A 45 13.17 -3.18 13.44
C PRO A 45 12.67 -1.76 13.18
N ILE A 46 13.04 -0.81 14.04
CA ILE A 46 12.72 0.61 13.87
C ILE A 46 14.00 1.33 13.46
N ILE A 47 14.02 2.02 12.33
CA ILE A 47 15.16 2.80 11.83
C ILE A 47 14.92 4.30 12.06
N ASP A 48 15.83 5.00 12.72
CA ASP A 48 15.76 6.45 12.98
C ASP A 48 16.57 7.25 11.95
N LEU A 49 15.87 7.97 11.07
CA LEU A 49 16.51 8.79 10.05
C LEU A 49 17.27 9.98 10.61
N ASN A 50 16.98 10.43 11.83
CA ASN A 50 17.76 11.48 12.46
C ASN A 50 19.18 11.01 12.78
N LEU A 51 19.32 9.74 13.21
CA LEU A 51 20.63 9.13 13.47
C LEU A 51 21.41 8.92 12.18
N LEU A 52 20.72 8.55 11.09
CA LEU A 52 21.31 8.42 9.75
C LEU A 52 21.66 9.77 9.10
N SER A 53 21.27 10.88 9.72
CA SER A 53 21.63 12.24 9.30
C SER A 53 22.79 12.83 10.11
N LEU A 54 23.35 12.09 11.07
CA LEU A 54 24.52 12.49 11.86
C LEU A 54 25.82 12.37 11.05
N ASP A 55 26.94 12.79 11.66
CA ASP A 55 28.28 12.57 11.11
C ASP A 55 28.50 11.06 10.85
N PRO A 56 28.88 10.65 9.63
CA PRO A 56 29.21 9.26 9.30
C PRO A 56 30.26 8.61 10.21
N ASN A 57 31.09 9.40 10.89
CA ASN A 57 32.09 8.90 11.83
C ASN A 57 31.56 8.65 13.24
N SER A 58 30.37 9.16 13.56
CA SER A 58 29.75 9.00 14.88
C SER A 58 29.33 7.54 15.13
N GLU A 59 29.44 7.11 16.38
CA GLU A 59 29.05 5.74 16.76
C GLU A 59 27.56 5.50 16.52
N ALA A 60 26.71 6.48 16.86
CA ALA A 60 25.27 6.40 16.66
C ALA A 60 24.88 6.21 15.17
N TYR A 61 25.59 6.87 14.24
CA TYR A 61 25.37 6.66 12.81
C TYR A 61 25.74 5.23 12.39
N LYS A 62 26.91 4.74 12.84
CA LYS A 62 27.41 3.41 12.48
C LYS A 62 26.49 2.31 13.01
N ASP A 63 26.05 2.44 14.26
CA ASP A 63 25.10 1.51 14.89
C ASP A 63 23.78 1.45 14.09
N GLU A 64 23.24 2.60 13.70
CA GLU A 64 21.97 2.66 12.98
C GLU A 64 22.09 2.15 11.53
N ILE A 65 23.22 2.40 10.86
CA ILE A 65 23.52 1.82 9.54
C ILE A 65 23.67 0.30 9.62
N ASN A 66 24.39 -0.23 10.61
CA ASN A 66 24.56 -1.67 10.78
C ASN A 66 23.20 -2.35 11.01
N LYS A 67 22.37 -1.77 11.89
CA LYS A 67 21.00 -2.23 12.13
C LYS A 67 20.15 -2.24 10.86
N LEU A 68 20.30 -1.21 10.00
CA LEU A 68 19.62 -1.16 8.71
C LEU A 68 20.11 -2.27 7.78
N LEU A 69 21.41 -2.48 7.65
CA LEU A 69 21.99 -3.55 6.81
C LEU A 69 21.57 -4.95 7.26
N ASP A 70 21.56 -5.20 8.57
CA ASP A 70 21.09 -6.45 9.17
C ASP A 70 19.61 -6.71 8.87
N THR A 71 18.79 -5.64 8.96
CA THR A 71 17.37 -5.70 8.64
C THR A 71 17.15 -6.04 7.16
N LEU A 72 17.87 -5.37 6.25
CA LEU A 72 17.76 -5.59 4.81
C LEU A 72 18.20 -7.02 4.41
N SER A 73 19.16 -7.60 5.14
CA SER A 73 19.68 -8.95 4.88
C SER A 73 18.83 -10.07 5.48
N SER A 74 17.96 -9.76 6.45
CA SER A 74 17.18 -10.77 7.21
C SER A 74 15.72 -10.84 6.79
N CYS A 75 14.96 -9.76 6.99
CA CYS A 75 13.51 -9.73 6.76
C CYS A 75 13.07 -8.74 5.68
N GLY A 76 13.90 -7.75 5.34
CA GLY A 76 13.59 -6.73 4.34
C GLY A 76 12.46 -5.77 4.74
N VAL A 77 11.97 -5.82 5.99
CA VAL A 77 10.86 -5.00 6.49
C VAL A 77 11.27 -4.30 7.77
N PHE A 78 11.04 -2.98 7.83
CA PHE A 78 11.31 -2.14 9.00
C PHE A 78 10.32 -0.99 9.09
N GLN A 79 10.24 -0.43 10.29
CA GLN A 79 9.57 0.83 10.57
C GLN A 79 10.58 1.97 10.50
N VAL A 80 10.12 3.18 10.22
CA VAL A 80 10.98 4.37 10.18
C VAL A 80 10.44 5.41 11.15
N ILE A 81 11.32 6.05 11.91
CA ILE A 81 11.04 7.27 12.69
C ILE A 81 11.97 8.40 12.22
N GLY A 82 11.69 9.64 12.62
CA GLY A 82 12.47 10.80 12.16
C GLY A 82 12.22 11.16 10.68
N HIS A 83 11.19 10.60 10.04
CA HIS A 83 10.85 10.84 8.63
C HIS A 83 10.21 12.22 8.34
N GLY A 84 10.15 13.12 9.32
CA GLY A 84 9.71 14.51 9.12
C GLY A 84 8.20 14.72 8.89
N MET A 85 7.37 13.69 8.99
CA MET A 85 5.90 13.81 8.94
C MET A 85 5.33 13.71 10.35
N SER A 86 4.58 14.72 10.80
CA SER A 86 4.01 14.71 12.15
C SER A 86 2.88 13.67 12.27
N SER A 87 2.66 13.17 13.49
CA SER A 87 1.56 12.25 13.77
C SER A 87 0.19 12.84 13.46
N SER A 88 0.00 14.15 13.69
CA SER A 88 -1.24 14.86 13.37
C SER A 88 -1.49 14.91 11.86
N TYR A 89 -0.46 15.14 11.07
CA TYR A 89 -0.54 15.13 9.61
C TYR A 89 -0.88 13.74 9.07
N LEU A 90 -0.20 12.70 9.56
CA LEU A 90 -0.52 11.32 9.19
C LEU A 90 -1.96 10.93 9.56
N GLU A 91 -2.46 11.41 10.69
CA GLU A 91 -3.85 11.18 11.10
C GLU A 91 -4.85 11.96 10.23
N GLU A 92 -4.49 13.15 9.75
CA GLU A 92 -5.28 13.87 8.74
C GLU A 92 -5.42 13.04 7.47
N ILE A 93 -4.32 12.48 6.94
CA ILE A 93 -4.36 11.58 5.77
C ILE A 93 -5.29 10.40 6.03
N ARG A 94 -5.13 9.70 7.17
CA ARG A 94 -5.99 8.56 7.51
C ARG A 94 -7.46 8.95 7.57
N ASN A 95 -7.79 10.09 8.18
CA ASN A 95 -9.16 10.55 8.28
C ASN A 95 -9.75 10.98 6.94
N LEU A 96 -8.93 11.53 6.05
CA LEU A 96 -9.33 11.88 4.68
C LEU A 96 -9.75 10.63 3.88
N ILE A 97 -8.93 9.58 3.96
CA ILE A 97 -9.19 8.29 3.31
C ILE A 97 -10.41 7.59 3.93
N LYS A 98 -10.53 7.59 5.27
CA LYS A 98 -11.73 7.08 5.96
C LYS A 98 -13.00 7.79 5.48
N LYS A 99 -12.98 9.13 5.41
CA LYS A 99 -14.12 9.92 4.92
C LYS A 99 -14.51 9.53 3.50
N PHE A 100 -13.54 9.33 2.60
CA PHE A 100 -13.81 8.83 1.26
C PHE A 100 -14.51 7.47 1.28
N PHE A 101 -14.01 6.50 2.04
CA PHE A 101 -14.63 5.16 2.13
C PHE A 101 -16.01 5.15 2.81
N CYS A 102 -16.30 6.15 3.65
CA CYS A 102 -17.62 6.36 4.25
C CYS A 102 -18.63 7.05 3.32
N LEU A 103 -18.22 7.52 2.14
CA LEU A 103 -19.17 8.02 1.14
C LEU A 103 -20.05 6.89 0.61
N SER A 104 -21.18 7.27 0.02
CA SER A 104 -22.07 6.31 -0.64
C SER A 104 -21.37 5.60 -1.80
N ILE A 105 -21.88 4.43 -2.19
CA ILE A 105 -21.32 3.70 -3.34
C ILE A 105 -21.41 4.56 -4.59
N GLU A 106 -22.51 5.28 -4.81
CA GLU A 106 -22.71 6.16 -5.98
C GLU A 106 -21.62 7.23 -6.06
N GLU A 107 -21.25 7.83 -4.93
CA GLU A 107 -20.17 8.82 -4.88
C GLU A 107 -18.80 8.20 -5.16
N LYS A 108 -18.51 7.01 -4.59
CA LYS A 108 -17.22 6.33 -4.81
C LYS A 108 -17.08 5.81 -6.23
N GLN A 109 -18.17 5.33 -6.84
CA GLN A 109 -18.17 4.79 -8.20
C GLN A 109 -17.91 5.86 -9.28
N LYS A 110 -18.04 7.15 -8.97
CA LYS A 110 -17.56 8.25 -9.85
C LYS A 110 -16.07 8.15 -10.16
N TYR A 111 -15.31 7.51 -9.28
CA TYR A 111 -13.88 7.27 -9.42
C TYR A 111 -13.60 5.80 -9.76
N GLY A 112 -14.61 5.05 -10.20
CA GLY A 112 -14.53 3.62 -10.45
C GLY A 112 -13.45 3.26 -11.46
N ARG A 113 -12.78 2.13 -11.22
CA ARG A 113 -11.79 1.58 -12.16
C ARG A 113 -12.45 1.29 -13.51
N VAL A 114 -11.84 1.75 -14.60
CA VAL A 114 -12.25 1.43 -15.97
C VAL A 114 -11.78 0.03 -16.36
N ALA A 115 -12.48 -0.62 -17.31
CA ALA A 115 -12.28 -2.05 -17.64
C ALA A 115 -10.81 -2.43 -17.92
N ASP A 116 -10.10 -1.60 -18.69
CA ASP A 116 -8.70 -1.83 -19.08
C ASP A 116 -7.69 -1.06 -18.22
N GLY A 117 -8.15 -0.46 -17.11
CA GLY A 117 -7.35 0.38 -16.23
C GLY A 117 -7.04 -0.30 -14.89
N TYR A 118 -5.97 0.18 -14.24
CA TYR A 118 -5.61 -0.18 -12.87
C TYR A 118 -6.04 0.87 -11.84
N GLU A 119 -6.12 2.13 -12.26
CA GLU A 119 -6.48 3.26 -11.38
C GLU A 119 -7.98 3.34 -11.11
N GLY A 120 -8.31 3.92 -9.95
CA GLY A 120 -9.66 4.15 -9.50
C GLY A 120 -10.09 3.25 -8.33
N TYR A 121 -11.37 3.37 -8.00
CA TYR A 121 -12.06 2.64 -6.95
C TYR A 121 -12.59 1.30 -7.46
N GLY A 122 -12.30 0.23 -6.73
CA GLY A 122 -12.79 -1.12 -6.99
C GLY A 122 -11.77 -2.21 -6.66
N ASN A 123 -12.12 -3.44 -6.99
CA ASN A 123 -11.25 -4.61 -6.80
C ASN A 123 -10.18 -4.71 -7.88
N ASP A 124 -9.18 -5.55 -7.61
CA ASP A 124 -8.15 -5.91 -8.58
C ASP A 124 -8.74 -6.40 -9.92
N PRO A 125 -8.03 -6.18 -11.04
CA PRO A 125 -8.35 -6.84 -12.30
C PRO A 125 -8.36 -8.37 -12.13
N ILE A 126 -9.31 -9.00 -12.80
CA ILE A 126 -9.35 -10.46 -12.95
C ILE A 126 -8.56 -10.76 -14.22
N PHE A 127 -7.40 -11.39 -14.08
CA PHE A 127 -6.54 -11.74 -15.22
C PHE A 127 -6.79 -13.16 -15.70
N VAL A 128 -7.23 -14.05 -14.80
CA VAL A 128 -7.42 -15.48 -15.07
C VAL A 128 -8.75 -15.94 -14.49
N GLU A 129 -9.45 -16.80 -15.21
CA GLU A 129 -10.67 -17.44 -14.73
C GLU A 129 -10.39 -18.27 -13.47
N GLY A 130 -11.20 -18.08 -12.43
CA GLY A 130 -10.99 -18.74 -11.13
C GLY A 130 -9.90 -18.10 -10.24
N GLN A 131 -9.41 -16.91 -10.59
CA GLN A 131 -8.58 -16.10 -9.71
C GLN A 131 -9.32 -15.78 -8.40
N VAL A 132 -8.73 -16.17 -7.26
CA VAL A 132 -9.25 -15.77 -5.94
C VAL A 132 -9.19 -14.24 -5.82
N LEU A 133 -10.14 -13.58 -5.18
CA LEU A 133 -10.12 -12.14 -4.95
C LEU A 133 -9.78 -11.79 -3.50
N ASP A 134 -9.12 -10.65 -3.30
CA ASP A 134 -8.85 -10.12 -1.96
C ASP A 134 -10.15 -9.58 -1.35
N TRP A 135 -10.36 -9.83 -0.06
CA TRP A 135 -11.47 -9.27 0.72
C TRP A 135 -11.19 -7.80 1.09
N CYS A 136 -11.01 -6.95 0.08
CA CYS A 136 -10.73 -5.53 0.27
C CYS A 136 -11.35 -4.65 -0.83
N ASP A 137 -11.98 -3.54 -0.44
CA ASP A 137 -12.29 -2.47 -1.37
C ASP A 137 -11.07 -1.55 -1.48
N ARG A 138 -10.71 -1.13 -2.70
CA ARG A 138 -9.47 -0.38 -2.93
C ARG A 138 -9.70 0.90 -3.71
N LEU A 139 -8.87 1.91 -3.45
CA LEU A 139 -8.64 3.06 -4.31
C LEU A 139 -7.16 3.08 -4.73
N LEU A 140 -6.88 2.94 -6.02
CA LEU A 140 -5.52 3.03 -6.58
C LEU A 140 -5.37 4.32 -7.37
N LEU A 141 -4.36 5.14 -7.04
CA LEU A 141 -4.13 6.44 -7.66
C LEU A 141 -2.68 6.55 -8.12
N THR A 142 -2.44 7.00 -9.35
CA THR A 142 -1.10 7.41 -9.78
C THR A 142 -0.73 8.75 -9.13
N ALA A 143 0.46 8.79 -8.54
CA ALA A 143 1.01 9.94 -7.83
C ALA A 143 2.26 10.53 -8.50
N TYR A 144 2.96 9.76 -9.33
CA TYR A 144 4.15 10.21 -10.07
C TYR A 144 4.40 9.27 -11.27
N PRO A 145 4.91 9.76 -12.42
CA PRO A 145 5.29 11.15 -12.72
C PRO A 145 4.09 12.06 -12.97
N GLN A 146 4.30 13.38 -12.81
CA GLN A 146 3.24 14.41 -12.84
C GLN A 146 2.38 14.39 -14.11
N ASP A 147 2.99 14.12 -15.26
CA ASP A 147 2.32 14.03 -16.56
C ASP A 147 1.52 12.74 -16.76
N GLN A 148 1.66 11.76 -15.87
CA GLN A 148 0.86 10.52 -15.86
C GLN A 148 -0.27 10.55 -14.81
N ILE A 149 -0.37 11.61 -14.01
CA ILE A 149 -1.44 11.74 -13.03
C ILE A 149 -2.77 11.96 -13.75
N ASN A 150 -3.69 11.02 -13.60
CA ASN A 150 -5.05 11.17 -14.07
C ASN A 150 -5.98 11.68 -12.95
N LEU A 151 -6.19 13.00 -12.91
CA LEU A 151 -7.03 13.67 -11.92
C LEU A 151 -8.51 13.26 -11.96
N HIS A 152 -8.95 12.53 -12.99
CA HIS A 152 -10.30 11.96 -13.03
C HIS A 152 -10.52 10.97 -11.88
N PHE A 153 -9.50 10.17 -11.52
CA PHE A 153 -9.60 9.19 -10.44
C PHE A 153 -9.39 9.79 -9.06
N TRP A 154 -8.83 10.99 -8.96
CA TRP A 154 -8.57 11.65 -7.69
C TRP A 154 -9.86 12.22 -7.09
N PRO A 155 -10.29 11.73 -5.90
CA PRO A 155 -11.50 12.19 -5.24
C PRO A 155 -11.58 13.71 -5.10
N GLN A 156 -12.77 14.27 -5.35
CA GLN A 156 -13.13 15.65 -5.06
C GLN A 156 -13.91 15.79 -3.76
N ASN A 157 -14.39 14.66 -3.22
CA ASN A 157 -15.05 14.57 -1.93
C ASN A 157 -14.27 13.55 -1.08
N PRO A 158 -13.71 13.93 0.08
CA PRO A 158 -13.76 15.26 0.72
C PRO A 158 -13.06 16.40 -0.08
N PRO A 159 -13.47 17.67 0.09
CA PRO A 159 -13.02 18.80 -0.75
C PRO A 159 -11.52 19.12 -0.66
N ASN A 160 -10.85 18.72 0.43
CA ASN A 160 -9.41 18.88 0.60
C ASN A 160 -8.61 17.64 0.15
N PHE A 161 -9.25 16.62 -0.42
CA PHE A 161 -8.59 15.34 -0.74
C PHE A 161 -7.33 15.56 -1.57
N ARG A 162 -7.45 16.25 -2.70
CA ARG A 162 -6.39 16.40 -3.69
C ARG A 162 -5.15 17.08 -3.13
N ASN A 163 -5.33 18.24 -2.50
CA ASN A 163 -4.20 19.03 -2.00
C ASN A 163 -3.43 18.27 -0.91
N VAL A 164 -4.17 17.65 0.02
CA VAL A 164 -3.58 16.90 1.14
C VAL A 164 -2.90 15.62 0.64
N PHE A 165 -3.52 14.93 -0.32
CA PHE A 165 -2.96 13.73 -0.95
C PHE A 165 -1.71 14.03 -1.77
N GLU A 166 -1.72 15.11 -2.57
CA GLU A 166 -0.56 15.55 -3.35
C GLU A 166 0.64 15.86 -2.46
N GLU A 167 0.42 16.63 -1.38
CA GLU A 167 1.48 16.92 -0.41
C GLU A 167 2.03 15.63 0.22
N TYR A 168 1.14 14.69 0.57
CA TYR A 168 1.53 13.42 1.17
C TYR A 168 2.41 12.60 0.21
N CYS A 169 1.98 12.47 -1.04
CA CYS A 169 2.75 11.77 -2.07
C CYS A 169 4.11 12.42 -2.29
N ASN A 170 4.19 13.74 -2.36
CA ASN A 170 5.47 14.45 -2.49
C ASN A 170 6.41 14.14 -1.32
N LYS A 171 5.91 14.16 -0.07
CA LYS A 171 6.71 13.81 1.11
C LYS A 171 7.18 12.34 1.08
N VAL A 172 6.30 11.41 0.68
CA VAL A 172 6.65 9.99 0.56
C VAL A 172 7.69 9.77 -0.53
N ILE A 173 7.57 10.41 -1.69
CA ILE A 173 8.55 10.31 -2.79
C ILE A 173 9.93 10.82 -2.34
N ILE A 174 9.97 11.95 -1.63
CA ILE A 174 11.21 12.49 -1.04
C ILE A 174 11.81 11.50 -0.05
N LEU A 175 10.98 10.95 0.85
CA LEU A 175 11.41 9.94 1.83
C LEU A 175 11.99 8.69 1.14
N THR A 176 11.32 8.16 0.13
CA THR A 176 11.80 7.02 -0.66
C THR A 176 13.14 7.32 -1.31
N ARG A 177 13.30 8.49 -1.94
CA ARG A 177 14.58 8.90 -2.55
C ARG A 177 15.70 9.03 -1.51
N THR A 178 15.40 9.56 -0.33
CA THR A 178 16.35 9.63 0.79
C THR A 178 16.78 8.25 1.24
N LEU A 179 15.83 7.32 1.41
CA LEU A 179 16.12 5.93 1.78
C LEU A 179 16.98 5.23 0.73
N LEU A 180 16.69 5.39 -0.56
CA LEU A 180 17.49 4.82 -1.64
C LEU A 180 18.94 5.32 -1.60
N LYS A 181 19.17 6.62 -1.34
CA LYS A 181 20.52 7.18 -1.16
C LYS A 181 21.24 6.58 0.03
N ILE A 182 20.54 6.43 1.16
CA ILE A 182 21.08 5.79 2.36
C ILE A 182 21.49 4.35 2.06
N PHE A 183 20.67 3.59 1.35
CA PHE A 183 20.98 2.21 0.97
C PHE A 183 22.18 2.12 0.03
N ALA A 184 22.31 3.09 -0.89
CA ALA A 184 23.45 3.11 -1.79
C ALA A 184 24.75 3.33 -1.01
N ARG A 185 24.75 4.33 -0.13
CA ARG A 185 25.90 4.64 0.74
C ARG A 185 26.25 3.49 1.68
N SER A 186 25.26 2.81 2.26
CA SER A 186 25.51 1.67 3.15
C SER A 186 26.20 0.50 2.44
N GLN A 187 26.10 0.43 1.11
CA GLN A 187 26.79 -0.54 0.26
C GLN A 187 28.03 0.02 -0.43
N ASN A 188 28.51 1.20 -0.04
CA ASN A 188 29.63 1.92 -0.68
C ASN A 188 29.40 2.21 -2.18
N LEU A 189 28.14 2.47 -2.57
CA LEU A 189 27.75 2.87 -3.92
C LEU A 189 27.52 4.39 -4.00
N GLU A 190 27.49 4.94 -5.21
CA GLU A 190 27.08 6.32 -5.47
C GLU A 190 25.61 6.54 -5.05
N ASP A 191 25.29 7.72 -4.51
CA ASP A 191 23.94 8.09 -4.03
C ASP A 191 22.80 7.77 -5.00
N ASP A 192 23.07 7.87 -6.30
CA ASP A 192 22.09 7.69 -7.36
C ASP A 192 22.10 6.29 -7.98
N ALA A 193 22.92 5.35 -7.49
CA ALA A 193 23.06 3.99 -8.04
C ALA A 193 21.71 3.29 -8.22
N PHE A 194 20.86 3.28 -7.17
CA PHE A 194 19.52 2.70 -7.28
C PHE A 194 18.57 3.54 -8.12
N SER A 195 18.69 4.87 -8.10
CA SER A 195 17.80 5.76 -8.86
C SER A 195 18.07 5.67 -10.37
N LYS A 196 19.32 5.41 -10.78
CA LYS A 196 19.73 5.13 -12.17
C LYS A 196 19.10 3.84 -12.68
N GLU A 197 19.13 2.77 -11.86
CA GLU A 197 18.56 1.46 -12.22
C GLU A 197 17.03 1.47 -12.26
N ILE A 198 16.40 2.09 -11.25
CA ILE A 198 14.95 2.23 -11.18
C ILE A 198 14.45 3.16 -12.30
N GLY A 199 15.19 4.23 -12.57
CA GLY A 199 14.84 5.27 -13.53
C GLY A 199 14.07 6.41 -12.86
N GLU A 200 14.40 7.64 -13.25
CA GLU A 200 13.88 8.87 -12.63
C GLU A 200 12.37 9.05 -12.76
N ARG A 201 11.76 8.38 -13.75
CA ARG A 201 10.33 8.47 -14.09
C ARG A 201 9.52 7.25 -13.65
N THR A 202 10.02 6.51 -12.67
CA THR A 202 9.33 5.31 -12.16
C THR A 202 7.98 5.65 -11.59
N LEU A 203 6.98 4.86 -12.01
CA LEU A 203 5.60 5.02 -11.59
C LEU A 203 5.48 4.86 -10.06
N VAL A 204 4.90 5.86 -9.40
CA VAL A 204 4.53 5.78 -7.98
C VAL A 204 3.02 5.78 -7.89
N GLN A 205 2.48 4.75 -7.23
CA GLN A 205 1.04 4.61 -7.02
C GLN A 205 0.73 4.58 -5.53
N ALA A 206 -0.30 5.31 -5.11
CA ALA A 206 -0.87 5.17 -3.79
C ALA A 206 -2.02 4.17 -3.84
N ARG A 207 -1.96 3.17 -2.96
CA ARG A 207 -2.98 2.14 -2.81
C ARG A 207 -3.62 2.25 -1.44
N PHE A 208 -4.88 2.65 -1.41
CA PHE A 208 -5.68 2.68 -0.20
C PHE A 208 -6.57 1.45 -0.16
N ASN A 209 -6.41 0.62 0.88
CA ASN A 209 -7.21 -0.58 1.07
C ASN A 209 -8.14 -0.39 2.28
N LEU A 210 -9.41 -0.69 2.09
CA LEU A 210 -10.39 -0.88 3.15
C LEU A 210 -10.65 -2.37 3.28
N TYR A 211 -10.52 -2.91 4.49
CA TYR A 211 -10.83 -4.30 4.82
C TYR A 211 -12.09 -4.34 5.70
N PRO A 212 -13.29 -4.53 5.12
CA PRO A 212 -14.53 -4.69 5.88
C PRO A 212 -14.51 -5.99 6.68
N LYS A 213 -15.33 -6.07 7.73
CA LYS A 213 -15.46 -7.29 8.53
C LYS A 213 -15.85 -8.48 7.64
N CYS A 214 -15.07 -9.56 7.66
CA CYS A 214 -15.39 -10.77 6.93
C CYS A 214 -16.21 -11.76 7.79
N PRO A 215 -17.32 -12.31 7.30
CA PRO A 215 -18.05 -13.40 7.98
C PRO A 215 -17.29 -14.74 7.99
N LYS A 216 -16.34 -14.95 7.06
CA LYS A 216 -15.52 -16.18 6.94
C LYS A 216 -14.02 -15.85 6.80
N PRO A 217 -13.39 -15.30 7.86
CA PRO A 217 -11.98 -14.90 7.83
C PRO A 217 -11.03 -16.09 7.66
N ASP A 218 -11.46 -17.31 8.01
CA ASP A 218 -10.71 -18.56 7.84
C ASP A 218 -10.66 -19.05 6.37
N LYS A 219 -11.48 -18.46 5.49
CA LYS A 219 -11.62 -18.90 4.09
C LYS A 219 -11.29 -17.82 3.06
N THR A 220 -11.05 -16.60 3.50
CA THR A 220 -10.77 -15.45 2.63
C THR A 220 -9.38 -14.89 2.93
N TRP A 221 -8.82 -14.14 1.98
CA TRP A 221 -7.59 -13.38 2.21
C TRP A 221 -7.91 -11.90 2.26
N GLU A 222 -7.42 -11.19 3.28
CA GLU A 222 -7.49 -9.72 3.33
C GLU A 222 -6.55 -9.12 2.28
N LEU A 223 -5.31 -9.63 2.21
CA LEU A 223 -4.34 -9.26 1.17
C LEU A 223 -3.55 -10.51 0.76
N LYS A 224 -3.48 -10.77 -0.54
CA LYS A 224 -2.55 -11.76 -1.09
C LYS A 224 -1.10 -11.35 -0.86
N LEU A 225 -0.31 -12.26 -0.30
CA LEU A 225 1.13 -12.24 -0.56
C LEU A 225 1.29 -12.67 -2.03
N MET A 226 1.90 -11.79 -2.85
CA MET A 226 2.28 -12.18 -4.20
C MET A 226 3.16 -13.43 -4.10
N GLN A 227 2.66 -14.56 -4.59
CA GLN A 227 3.52 -15.68 -4.91
C GLN A 227 4.38 -15.20 -6.07
N MET A 228 5.61 -14.80 -5.77
CA MET A 228 6.62 -14.68 -6.81
C MET A 228 6.81 -16.10 -7.36
N HIS A 229 6.30 -16.34 -8.56
CA HIS A 229 6.75 -17.50 -9.33
C HIS A 229 8.23 -17.26 -9.62
N GLN A 230 9.09 -18.04 -8.95
CA GLN A 230 10.48 -18.22 -9.33
C GLN A 230 10.55 -18.92 -10.68
#